data_AF-A0A7J8Y4D0-F1
#
_entry.id   AF-A0A7J8Y4D0-F1
#
_cell.length_a   1.000
_cell.length_b   1.000
_cell.length_c   1.000
_cell.angle_alpha   90.00
_cell.angle_beta   90.00
_cell.angle_gamma   90.00
#
_symmetry.space_group_name_H-M   'P 1'
#
loop_
_entity.id
_entity.type
_entity.pdbx_description
1 polymer ?
#
loop_
_entity_poly.entity_id
_entity_poly.type
_entity_poly.pdbx_seq_one_letter_code
_entity_poly.pdbx_strand_id
1 'polypeptide(L)'
;MENYFRAKGIMNYAVKVNIASMFLTDITLLWWQGRSKDKRKSEIGTWQEFQCELKGKFYPEFVEKEAQEKLRWLTQQGTVGECVQDFNELILRVSNVTKKEALLAFQNKLKPWVRQNVKQRDV
;
A
#
# COMPACT_ATOMS: atom_id res chain seq x y z
N MET A 1 6.02 3.86 -9.75
CA MET A 1 6.39 4.75 -10.89
C MET A 1 5.93 6.20 -10.73
N GLU A 2 5.16 6.59 -9.71
CA GLU A 2 4.67 7.98 -9.62
C GLU A 2 5.79 9.02 -9.53
N ASN A 3 6.83 8.74 -8.74
CA ASN A 3 7.98 9.63 -8.62
C ASN A 3 8.71 9.80 -9.96
N TYR A 4 8.80 8.74 -10.77
CA TYR A 4 9.37 8.80 -12.12
C TYR A 4 8.55 9.71 -13.03
N PHE A 5 7.23 9.53 -13.08
CA PHE A 5 6.36 10.37 -13.90
C PHE A 5 6.39 11.83 -13.47
N ARG A 6 6.41 12.09 -12.15
CA ARG A 6 6.52 13.44 -11.60
C ARG A 6 7.85 14.10 -12.00
N ALA A 7 8.97 13.39 -11.84
CA ALA A 7 10.29 13.90 -12.20
C ALA A 7 10.44 14.14 -13.72
N LYS A 8 9.75 13.34 -14.54
CA LYS A 8 9.75 13.47 -16.01
C LYS A 8 8.64 14.39 -16.55
N GLY A 9 7.80 14.97 -15.70
CA GLY A 9 6.69 15.83 -16.12
C GLY A 9 5.61 15.12 -16.94
N ILE A 10 5.51 13.79 -16.85
CA ILE A 10 4.55 13.00 -17.62
C ILE A 10 3.19 13.08 -16.94
N MET A 11 2.25 13.78 -17.57
CA MET A 11 0.89 13.98 -17.03
C MET A 11 -0.18 13.18 -17.79
N ASN A 12 0.03 12.91 -19.07
CA ASN A 12 -0.92 12.17 -19.91
C ASN A 12 -1.09 10.71 -19.42
N TYR A 13 -2.33 10.30 -19.15
CA TYR A 13 -2.64 8.97 -18.62
C TYR A 13 -2.30 7.84 -19.60
N ALA A 14 -2.61 7.99 -20.88
CA ALA A 14 -2.28 6.98 -21.89
C ALA A 14 -0.77 6.76 -21.99
N VAL A 15 0.02 7.85 -21.91
CA VAL A 15 1.49 7.77 -21.89
C VAL A 15 1.99 7.07 -20.63
N LYS A 16 1.42 7.37 -19.46
CA LYS A 16 1.78 6.67 -18.20
C LYS A 16 1.49 5.18 -18.28
N VAL A 17 0.31 4.80 -18.76
CA VAL A 17 -0.09 3.39 -18.92
C VAL A 17 0.82 2.67 -19.89
N ASN A 18 1.11 3.27 -21.04
CA ASN A 18 2.02 2.70 -22.03
C ASN A 18 3.42 2.46 -21.42
N ILE A 19 4.05 3.50 -20.85
CA ILE A 19 5.36 3.37 -20.21
C ILE A 19 5.34 2.29 -19.13
N ALA A 20 4.34 2.29 -18.24
CA ALA A 20 4.25 1.29 -17.17
C ALA A 20 4.09 -0.13 -17.71
N SER A 21 3.31 -0.30 -18.78
CA SER A 21 3.10 -1.60 -19.43
C SER A 21 4.38 -2.19 -20.03
N MET A 22 5.32 -1.34 -20.47
CA MET A 22 6.63 -1.79 -21.00
C MET A 22 7.51 -2.43 -19.92
N PHE A 23 7.25 -2.16 -18.63
CA PHE A 23 7.98 -2.78 -17.51
C PHE A 23 7.31 -4.05 -16.97
N LEU A 24 6.16 -4.47 -17.50
CA LEU A 24 5.52 -5.72 -17.09
C LEU A 24 6.28 -6.91 -17.68
N THR A 25 6.46 -7.96 -16.89
CA THR A 25 7.12 -9.20 -17.32
C THR A 25 6.23 -10.42 -17.07
N ASP A 26 6.60 -11.55 -17.68
CA ASP A 26 6.04 -12.89 -17.41
C ASP A 26 4.49 -12.92 -17.43
N ILE A 27 3.90 -13.41 -16.35
CA ILE A 27 2.46 -13.58 -16.18
C ILE A 27 1.70 -12.24 -16.17
N THR A 28 2.34 -11.16 -15.72
CA THR A 28 1.74 -9.83 -15.67
C THR A 28 1.65 -9.21 -17.05
N LEU A 29 2.65 -9.43 -17.90
CA LEU A 29 2.62 -9.02 -19.31
C LEU A 29 1.54 -9.77 -20.10
N LEU A 30 1.44 -11.09 -19.94
CA LEU A 30 0.43 -11.91 -20.61
C LEU A 30 -1.00 -11.49 -20.23
N TRP A 31 -1.24 -11.21 -18.95
CA TRP A 31 -2.51 -10.66 -18.50
C TRP A 31 -2.81 -9.31 -19.14
N TRP A 32 -1.84 -8.40 -19.19
CA TRP A 32 -2.04 -7.06 -19.76
C TRP A 32 -2.38 -7.13 -21.26
N GLN A 33 -1.72 -8.01 -22.01
CA GLN A 33 -2.02 -8.26 -23.42
C GLN A 33 -3.44 -8.78 -23.62
N GLY A 34 -3.90 -9.72 -22.77
CA GLY A 34 -5.28 -10.20 -22.78
C GLY A 34 -6.28 -9.11 -22.42
N ARG A 35 -6.02 -8.36 -21.35
CA ARG A 35 -6.86 -7.26 -20.86
C ARG A 35 -7.02 -6.14 -21.90
N SER A 36 -5.96 -5.82 -22.62
CA SER A 36 -5.96 -4.73 -23.63
C SER A 36 -6.68 -5.12 -24.92
N LYS A 37 -6.76 -6.42 -25.22
CA LYS A 37 -7.44 -6.95 -26.43
C LYS A 37 -8.90 -7.35 -26.19
N ASP A 38 -9.31 -7.47 -24.93
CA ASP A 38 -10.68 -7.88 -24.59
C ASP A 38 -11.67 -6.75 -24.85
N LYS A 39 -12.35 -6.82 -26.00
CA LYS A 39 -13.39 -5.86 -26.42
C LYS A 39 -14.63 -5.85 -25.51
N ARG A 40 -14.78 -6.83 -24.60
CA ARG A 40 -15.89 -6.86 -23.63
C ARG A 40 -15.62 -5.97 -22.42
N LYS A 41 -14.35 -5.60 -22.18
CA LYS A 41 -13.99 -4.65 -21.14
C LYS A 41 -13.82 -3.25 -21.72
N SER A 42 -14.17 -2.25 -20.92
CA SER A 42 -13.92 -0.85 -21.27
C SER A 42 -12.43 -0.59 -21.43
N GLU A 43 -12.09 0.39 -22.28
CA GLU A 43 -10.75 0.94 -22.35
C GLU A 43 -10.35 1.55 -21.01
N ILE A 44 -9.08 1.40 -20.64
CA ILE A 44 -8.54 2.03 -19.44
C ILE A 44 -8.21 3.48 -19.80
N GLY A 45 -9.07 4.39 -19.34
CA GLY A 45 -8.97 5.82 -19.67
C GLY A 45 -8.07 6.60 -18.71
N THR A 46 -7.79 6.04 -17.54
CA THR A 46 -7.02 6.71 -16.49
C THR A 46 -5.87 5.88 -15.95
N TRP A 47 -4.87 6.57 -15.41
CA TRP A 47 -3.76 5.93 -14.69
C TRP A 47 -4.23 5.17 -13.45
N GLN A 48 -5.27 5.67 -12.77
CA GLN A 48 -5.82 5.05 -11.58
C GLN A 48 -6.52 3.72 -11.89
N GLU A 49 -7.33 3.65 -12.96
CA GLU A 49 -7.95 2.40 -13.40
C GLU A 49 -6.93 1.32 -13.72
N PHE A 50 -5.84 1.68 -14.42
CA PHE A 50 -4.71 0.78 -14.67
C PHE A 50 -4.13 0.23 -13.37
N GLN A 51 -3.83 1.11 -12.41
CA GLN A 51 -3.29 0.71 -11.11
C GLN A 51 -4.25 -0.20 -10.33
N CYS A 52 -5.55 0.11 -10.35
CA CYS A 52 -6.57 -0.68 -9.66
C CYS A 52 -6.71 -2.08 -10.25
N GLU A 53 -6.77 -2.23 -11.58
CA GLU A 53 -6.87 -3.56 -12.19
C GLU A 53 -5.58 -4.36 -12.03
N LEU A 54 -4.42 -3.72 -12.18
CA LEU A 54 -3.12 -4.36 -12.00
C LEU A 54 -2.96 -4.84 -10.55
N LYS A 55 -3.30 -3.99 -9.57
CA LYS A 55 -3.32 -4.35 -8.15
C LYS A 55 -4.35 -5.45 -7.90
N GLY A 56 -5.61 -5.29 -8.29
CA GLY A 56 -6.63 -6.32 -8.07
C GLY A 56 -6.28 -7.70 -8.63
N LYS A 57 -5.50 -7.75 -9.72
CA LYS A 57 -5.07 -9.02 -10.33
C LYS A 57 -3.85 -9.66 -9.65
N PHE A 58 -2.86 -8.88 -9.26
CA PHE A 58 -1.54 -9.38 -8.81
C PHE A 58 -1.18 -9.02 -7.37
N TYR A 59 -1.93 -8.11 -6.78
CA TYR A 59 -1.82 -7.65 -5.41
C TYR A 59 -3.13 -8.00 -4.72
N PRO A 60 -3.25 -9.18 -4.10
CA PRO A 60 -4.51 -9.59 -3.51
C PRO A 60 -4.98 -8.49 -2.57
N GLU A 61 -6.21 -8.03 -2.74
CA GLU A 61 -6.92 -7.20 -1.75
C GLU A 61 -6.87 -7.85 -0.36
N PHE A 62 -6.66 -9.17 -0.32
CA PHE A 62 -6.35 -9.97 0.84
C PHE A 62 -5.04 -9.59 1.56
N VAL A 63 -3.96 -9.19 0.87
CA VAL A 63 -2.69 -8.79 1.52
C VAL A 63 -2.86 -7.46 2.25
N GLU A 64 -3.65 -6.53 1.69
CA GLU A 64 -3.97 -5.28 2.36
C GLU A 64 -4.97 -5.50 3.50
N LYS A 65 -6.01 -6.33 3.30
CA LYS A 65 -6.93 -6.73 4.37
C LYS A 65 -6.21 -7.47 5.51
N GLU A 66 -5.28 -8.38 5.18
CA GLU A 66 -4.45 -9.10 6.14
C GLU A 66 -3.51 -8.13 6.88
N ALA A 67 -2.88 -7.18 6.19
CA ALA A 67 -2.07 -6.15 6.83
C ALA A 67 -2.92 -5.24 7.73
N GLN A 68 -4.15 -4.90 7.32
CA GLN A 68 -5.10 -4.15 8.14
C GLN A 68 -5.56 -4.95 9.36
N GLU A 69 -5.85 -6.24 9.22
CA GLU A 69 -6.20 -7.12 10.33
C GLU A 69 -5.03 -7.30 11.30
N LYS A 70 -3.82 -7.54 10.78
CA LYS A 70 -2.59 -7.59 11.59
C LYS A 70 -2.34 -6.28 12.31
N LEU A 71 -2.53 -5.14 11.65
CA LEU A 71 -2.44 -3.82 12.28
C LEU A 71 -3.52 -3.64 13.35
N ARG A 72 -4.74 -4.14 13.12
CA ARG A 72 -5.86 -4.11 14.06
C ARG A 72 -5.60 -4.95 15.31
N TRP A 73 -4.87 -6.05 15.20
CA TRP A 73 -4.55 -6.94 16.32
C TRP A 73 -3.12 -6.81 16.85
N LEU A 74 -2.31 -5.91 16.27
CA LEU A 74 -0.93 -5.68 16.68
C LEU A 74 -0.86 -5.34 18.18
N THR A 75 -0.23 -6.21 18.95
CA THR A 75 -0.02 -6.05 20.39
C THR A 75 1.45 -6.28 20.69
N GLN A 76 1.98 -5.55 21.67
CA GLN A 76 3.39 -5.67 22.04
C GLN A 76 3.67 -7.03 22.70
N GLN A 77 4.10 -8.02 21.90
CA GLN A 77 4.50 -9.34 22.40
C GLN A 77 5.95 -9.37 22.90
N GLY A 78 6.84 -8.61 22.27
CA GLY A 78 8.26 -8.49 22.63
C GLY A 78 8.67 -7.11 23.15
N THR A 79 9.84 -6.67 22.75
CA THR A 79 10.36 -5.33 23.04
C THR A 79 9.54 -4.25 22.33
N VAL A 80 9.66 -3.00 22.81
CA VAL A 80 9.06 -1.85 22.13
C VAL A 80 9.67 -1.68 20.73
N GLY A 81 10.96 -1.97 20.56
CA GLY A 81 11.66 -1.88 19.28
C GLY A 81 11.09 -2.82 18.22
N GLU A 82 10.89 -4.10 18.57
CA GLU A 82 10.26 -5.09 17.66
C GLU A 82 8.83 -4.68 17.30
N CYS A 83 8.06 -4.21 18.27
CA CYS A 83 6.69 -3.75 18.03
C CYS A 83 6.62 -2.51 17.10
N VAL A 84 7.59 -1.59 17.23
CA VAL A 84 7.73 -0.42 16.33
C VAL A 84 8.14 -0.87 14.92
N GLN A 85 9.01 -1.88 14.80
CA GLN A 85 9.42 -2.42 13.52
C GLN A 85 8.24 -3.07 12.79
N ASP A 86 7.48 -3.93 13.47
CA ASP A 86 6.28 -4.57 12.91
C ASP A 86 5.23 -3.54 12.48
N PHE A 87 5.03 -2.50 13.31
CA PHE A 87 4.13 -1.39 12.98
C PHE A 87 4.56 -0.64 11.71
N ASN A 88 5.86 -0.34 11.58
CA ASN A 88 6.42 0.34 10.41
C ASN A 88 6.33 -0.51 9.15
N GLU A 89 6.46 -1.83 9.25
CA GLU A 89 6.27 -2.72 8.12
C GLU A 89 4.80 -2.78 7.68
N LEU A 90 3.87 -2.89 8.64
CA LEU A 90 2.43 -2.96 8.37
C LEU A 90 1.89 -1.66 7.76
N ILE A 91 2.32 -0.50 8.25
CA ILE A 91 1.86 0.79 7.68
C ILE A 91 2.34 1.02 6.25
N LEU A 92 3.48 0.45 5.85
CA LEU A 92 3.97 0.53 4.47
C LEU A 92 3.13 -0.31 3.51
N ARG A 93 2.46 -1.36 4.02
CA ARG A 93 1.61 -2.27 3.24
C ARG A 93 0.16 -1.82 3.15
N VAL A 94 -0.32 -0.99 4.08
CA VAL A 94 -1.70 -0.46 4.11
C VAL A 94 -1.73 0.91 3.44
N SER A 95 -2.42 1.01 2.31
CA SER A 95 -2.43 2.23 1.48
C SER A 95 -3.49 3.28 1.90
N ASN A 96 -4.41 2.91 2.80
CA ASN A 96 -5.61 3.68 3.13
C ASN A 96 -5.70 4.20 4.59
N VAL A 97 -4.63 4.09 5.39
CA VAL A 97 -4.62 4.63 6.78
C VAL A 97 -3.65 5.79 6.85
N THR A 98 -4.10 6.95 7.33
CA THR A 98 -3.18 8.08 7.53
C THR A 98 -2.20 7.73 8.66
N LYS A 99 -0.92 8.12 8.51
CA LYS A 99 0.12 7.88 9.54
C LYS A 99 -0.34 8.28 10.93
N LYS A 100 -1.15 9.34 11.04
CA LYS A 100 -1.69 9.86 12.31
C LYS A 100 -2.69 8.92 12.97
N GLU A 101 -3.64 8.35 12.22
CA GLU A 101 -4.63 7.41 12.75
C GLU A 101 -4.00 6.10 13.20
N ALA A 102 -3.05 5.59 12.43
CA ALA A 102 -2.32 4.39 12.79
C ALA A 102 -1.45 4.57 14.05
N LEU A 103 -0.81 5.72 14.21
CA LEU A 103 0.04 6.01 15.36
C LEU A 103 -0.78 6.11 16.66
N LEU A 104 -1.99 6.67 16.56
CA LEU A 104 -2.94 6.73 17.68
C LEU A 104 -3.44 5.33 18.05
N ALA A 105 -3.71 4.48 17.06
CA ALA A 105 -4.04 3.07 17.27
C ALA A 105 -2.88 2.29 17.89
N PHE A 106 -1.63 2.56 17.50
CA PHE A 106 -0.43 1.93 18.05
C PHE A 106 -0.21 2.29 19.51
N GLN A 107 -0.28 3.59 19.86
CA GLN A 107 -0.12 4.07 21.24
C GLN A 107 -1.12 3.44 22.21
N ASN A 108 -2.34 3.15 21.73
CA ASN A 108 -3.37 2.48 22.53
C ASN A 108 -3.11 0.99 22.77
N LYS A 109 -2.19 0.37 22.01
CA LYS A 109 -1.87 -1.07 22.08
C LYS A 109 -0.51 -1.37 22.73
N LEU A 110 0.25 -0.33 23.10
CA LEU A 110 1.42 -0.45 23.94
C LEU A 110 1.02 -0.93 25.35
N LYS A 111 1.92 -1.66 26.02
CA LYS A 111 1.69 -2.07 27.41
C LYS A 111 1.42 -0.83 28.30
N PRO A 112 0.52 -0.90 29.30
CA PRO A 112 0.11 0.26 30.08
C PRO A 112 1.27 1.06 30.69
N TRP A 113 2.29 0.36 31.20
CA TRP A 113 3.48 0.98 31.78
C TRP A 113 4.39 1.66 30.73
N VAL A 114 4.48 1.13 29.50
CA VAL A 114 5.18 1.78 28.39
C VAL A 114 4.45 3.05 27.99
N ARG A 115 3.12 2.99 27.89
CA ARG A 115 2.28 4.14 27.57
C ARG A 115 2.43 5.26 28.60
N GLN A 116 2.58 4.91 29.88
CA GLN A 116 2.79 5.86 30.97
C GLN A 116 4.18 6.52 30.90
N ASN A 117 5.23 5.76 30.55
CA ASN A 117 6.58 6.29 30.35
C ASN A 117 6.68 7.21 29.13
N VAL A 118 6.00 6.89 28.02
CA VAL A 118 5.97 7.75 26.83
C VAL A 118 5.26 9.07 27.12
N LYS A 119 4.12 9.04 27.83
CA LYS A 119 3.40 10.25 28.24
C LYS A 119 4.18 11.16 29.18
N GLN A 120 5.10 10.61 29.96
CA GLN A 120 5.95 11.39 30.88
C GLN A 120 7.16 12.04 30.21
N ARG A 121 7.51 11.65 28.96
CA ARG A 121 8.59 12.27 28.20
C ARG A 121 8.13 13.35 27.22
N ASP A 122 6.83 13.45 26.97
CA ASP A 122 6.19 14.54 26.18
C ASP A 122 5.81 15.76 27.06
N VAL A 123 6.21 15.77 28.34
CA VAL A 123 6.07 16.89 29.30
C VAL A 123 7.46 17.44 29.60
#